data_AF-A0A2E5C312-F1
#
_entry.id   AF-A0A2E5C312-F1
#
_cell.length_a   1.000
_cell.length_b   1.000
_cell.length_c   1.000
_cell.angle_alpha   90.00
_cell.angle_beta   90.00
_cell.angle_gamma   90.00
#
_symmetry.space_group_name_H-M   'P 1'
#
loop_
_entity.id
_entity.type
_entity.pdbx_description
1 polymer ?
#
loop_
_entity_poly.entity_id
_entity_poly.type
_entity_poly.pdbx_seq_one_letter_code
_entity_poly.pdbx_strand_id
1 'polypeptide(L)'
;MEHIKHGKNTDSKSRTYKINKEKMAFKTKVVLVVLLVALLIGVPPGLSQQSPEDSQEDLYSIWIKLSMMGHNQSEIEGILAGINHQQLQRLKNRLRRDVLNTLTNLNLSNEIDLSKTEQDLVMIRDKIRTEIRFAGLENDLLLQRMIRHKFGIGLENI
;
A
#
# COMPACT_ATOMS: atom_id res chain seq x y z
N MET A 1 65.14 -42.10 -42.73
CA MET A 1 63.84 -42.52 -42.16
C MET A 1 63.52 -41.54 -41.05
N GLU A 2 62.48 -40.75 -41.27
CA GLU A 2 61.96 -39.74 -40.35
C GLU A 2 61.57 -40.36 -39.01
N HIS A 3 61.72 -39.64 -37.90
CA HIS A 3 60.68 -39.57 -36.86
C HIS A 3 60.87 -38.28 -36.05
N ILE A 4 60.03 -37.30 -36.36
CA ILE A 4 59.76 -36.11 -35.54
C ILE A 4 58.75 -36.51 -34.44
N LYS A 5 58.75 -35.74 -33.34
CA LYS A 5 57.67 -35.51 -32.35
C LYS A 5 57.76 -36.43 -31.11
N HIS A 6 57.55 -35.96 -29.87
CA HIS A 6 56.74 -34.83 -29.41
C HIS A 6 57.14 -34.47 -27.97
N GLY A 7 57.71 -33.28 -27.75
CA GLY A 7 58.04 -32.77 -26.43
C GLY A 7 57.32 -31.46 -26.12
N LYS A 8 55.99 -31.43 -26.09
CA LYS A 8 55.20 -30.26 -25.62
C LYS A 8 53.78 -30.68 -25.19
N ASN A 9 53.57 -31.15 -23.95
CA ASN A 9 52.19 -31.28 -23.43
C ASN A 9 52.02 -31.19 -21.90
N THR A 10 53.01 -30.69 -21.15
CA THR A 10 52.90 -30.57 -19.68
C THR A 10 52.83 -29.13 -19.18
N ASP A 11 53.43 -28.17 -19.91
CA ASP A 11 53.50 -26.77 -19.49
C ASP A 11 52.21 -25.96 -19.80
N SER A 12 51.45 -26.36 -20.82
CA SER A 12 50.21 -25.68 -21.21
C SER A 12 49.11 -25.84 -20.15
N LYS A 13 48.89 -27.06 -19.65
CA LYS A 13 47.85 -27.34 -18.63
C LYS A 13 48.08 -26.55 -17.34
N SER A 14 49.31 -26.49 -16.84
CA SER A 14 49.66 -25.80 -15.59
C SER A 14 49.34 -24.29 -15.64
N ARG A 15 49.61 -23.63 -16.77
CA ARG A 15 49.22 -22.23 -17.00
C ARG A 15 47.71 -22.03 -17.02
N THR A 16 46.96 -22.92 -17.66
CA THR A 16 45.49 -22.81 -17.73
C THR A 16 44.85 -22.97 -16.35
N TYR A 17 45.36 -23.87 -15.50
CA TYR A 17 44.88 -24.01 -14.12
C TYR A 17 45.18 -22.77 -13.27
N LYS A 18 46.37 -22.16 -13.43
CA LYS A 18 46.76 -20.95 -12.69
C LYS A 18 45.91 -19.74 -13.08
N ILE A 19 45.68 -19.52 -14.38
CA ILE A 19 44.83 -18.44 -14.89
C ILE A 19 43.37 -18.63 -14.44
N ASN A 20 42.85 -19.85 -14.46
CA ASN A 20 41.50 -20.13 -13.99
C ASN A 20 41.36 -19.92 -12.47
N LYS A 21 42.39 -20.28 -11.69
CA LYS A 21 42.42 -20.05 -10.24
C LYS A 21 42.47 -18.55 -9.90
N GLU A 22 43.25 -17.75 -10.63
CA GLU A 22 43.30 -16.29 -10.45
C GLU A 22 41.99 -15.61 -10.87
N LYS A 23 41.37 -16.03 -11.98
CA LYS A 23 40.04 -15.56 -12.39
C LYS A 23 38.96 -15.91 -11.37
N MET A 24 38.99 -17.11 -10.80
CA MET A 24 38.07 -17.53 -9.74
C MET A 24 38.28 -16.69 -8.47
N ALA A 25 39.54 -16.49 -8.04
CA ALA A 25 39.87 -15.68 -6.88
C ALA A 25 39.46 -14.21 -7.04
N PHE A 26 39.56 -13.65 -8.25
CA PHE A 26 39.09 -12.29 -8.55
C PHE A 26 37.56 -12.19 -8.50
N LYS A 27 36.84 -13.14 -9.10
CA LYS A 27 35.36 -13.20 -9.04
C LYS A 27 34.86 -13.31 -7.60
N THR A 28 35.46 -14.17 -6.78
CA THR A 28 35.07 -14.33 -5.37
C THR A 28 35.33 -13.06 -4.55
N LYS A 29 36.45 -12.36 -4.79
CA LYS A 29 36.75 -11.09 -4.12
C LYS A 29 35.77 -9.98 -4.50
N VAL A 30 35.39 -9.87 -5.78
CA VAL A 30 34.41 -8.87 -6.24
C VAL A 30 33.03 -9.14 -5.64
N VAL A 31 32.59 -10.40 -5.59
CA VAL A 31 31.31 -10.78 -4.95
C VAL A 31 31.31 -10.41 -3.45
N LEU A 32 32.42 -10.66 -2.74
CA LEU A 32 32.56 -10.30 -1.33
C LEU A 32 32.50 -8.79 -1.09
N VAL A 33 33.14 -7.99 -1.96
CA VAL A 33 33.11 -6.52 -1.86
C VAL A 33 31.71 -5.97 -2.18
N VAL A 34 31.02 -6.49 -3.20
CA VAL A 34 29.65 -6.10 -3.52
C VAL A 34 28.68 -6.49 -2.39
N LEU A 35 28.86 -7.66 -1.78
CA LEU A 35 28.06 -8.10 -0.64
C LEU A 35 28.28 -7.21 0.60
N LEU A 36 29.54 -6.83 0.89
CA LEU A 36 29.89 -5.91 1.97
C LEU A 36 29.32 -4.50 1.77
N VAL A 37 29.35 -4.00 0.54
CA VAL A 37 28.74 -2.70 0.19
C VAL A 37 27.21 -2.76 0.30
N ALA A 38 26.58 -3.87 -0.11
CA ALA A 38 25.14 -4.07 0.08
C ALA A 38 24.75 -4.15 1.56
N LEU A 39 25.60 -4.75 2.40
CA LEU A 39 25.39 -4.84 3.85
C LEU A 39 25.48 -3.48 4.55
N LEU A 40 26.40 -2.61 4.10
CA LEU A 40 26.56 -1.24 4.63
C LEU A 40 25.45 -0.28 4.20
N ILE A 41 24.79 -0.53 3.06
CA ILE A 41 23.66 0.27 2.55
C ILE A 41 22.31 -0.22 3.15
N GLY A 42 22.32 -1.28 3.97
CA GLY A 42 21.12 -1.72 4.70
C GLY A 42 20.03 -2.28 3.79
N VAL A 43 20.39 -2.90 2.66
CA VAL A 43 19.42 -3.60 1.80
C VAL A 43 19.52 -5.10 2.07
N PRO A 44 18.56 -5.71 2.79
CA PRO A 44 18.54 -7.15 2.96
C PRO A 44 18.29 -7.84 1.62
N PRO A 45 19.16 -8.77 1.17
CA PRO A 45 18.92 -9.55 -0.03
C PRO A 45 17.89 -10.64 0.27
N GLY A 46 16.71 -10.56 -0.36
CA GLY A 46 15.82 -11.71 -0.52
C GLY A 46 14.71 -11.90 0.52
N LEU A 47 13.80 -10.92 0.65
CA LEU A 47 12.40 -11.17 1.04
C LEU A 47 11.41 -10.56 0.02
N SER A 48 11.81 -10.45 -1.24
CA SER A 48 10.91 -10.15 -2.36
C SER A 48 10.55 -11.43 -3.10
N GLN A 49 10.03 -12.41 -2.38
CA GLN A 49 9.39 -13.57 -2.98
C GLN A 49 8.26 -14.08 -2.09
N GLN A 50 7.26 -13.22 -1.90
CA GLN A 50 5.91 -13.65 -1.57
C GLN A 50 4.95 -12.92 -2.51
N SER A 51 4.66 -13.55 -3.64
CA SER A 51 3.31 -13.46 -4.20
C SER A 51 2.65 -14.82 -3.96
N PRO A 52 1.89 -14.99 -2.87
CA PRO A 52 0.67 -15.76 -2.90
C PRO A 52 -0.44 -14.77 -3.29
N GLU A 53 -0.75 -14.80 -4.56
CA GLU A 53 -1.91 -14.20 -5.20
C GLU A 53 -3.20 -14.87 -4.65
N ASP A 54 -3.44 -14.82 -3.33
CA ASP A 54 -4.72 -15.24 -2.69
C ASP A 54 -4.87 -14.88 -1.18
N SER A 55 -4.04 -14.03 -0.58
CA SER A 55 -4.17 -13.67 0.87
C SER A 55 -3.88 -12.21 1.22
N GLN A 56 -3.81 -11.33 0.23
CA GLN A 56 -3.72 -9.90 0.47
C GLN A 56 -5.14 -9.36 0.61
N GLU A 57 -5.62 -9.30 1.85
CA GLU A 57 -6.87 -8.62 2.17
C GLU A 57 -6.80 -7.19 1.59
N ASP A 58 -7.71 -6.85 0.65
CA ASP A 58 -7.77 -5.53 0.02
C ASP A 58 -7.75 -4.46 1.13
N LEU A 59 -6.92 -3.42 1.00
CA LEU A 59 -6.81 -2.33 1.99
C LEU A 59 -8.19 -1.74 2.32
N TYR A 60 -9.10 -1.76 1.35
CA TYR A 60 -10.50 -1.41 1.56
C TYR A 60 -11.19 -2.33 2.58
N SER A 61 -11.07 -3.64 2.41
CA SER A 61 -11.67 -4.63 3.32
C SER A 61 -11.08 -4.52 4.73
N ILE A 62 -9.76 -4.32 4.85
CA ILE A 62 -9.10 -4.10 6.15
C ILE A 62 -9.66 -2.83 6.82
N TRP A 63 -9.74 -1.72 6.08
CA TRP A 63 -10.25 -0.46 6.59
C TRP A 63 -11.68 -0.58 7.11
N ILE A 64 -12.56 -1.17 6.30
CA ILE A 64 -13.97 -1.36 6.68
C ILE A 64 -14.09 -2.28 7.89
N LYS A 65 -13.31 -3.37 7.96
CA LYS A 65 -13.28 -4.25 9.14
C LYS A 65 -12.89 -3.50 10.41
N LEU A 66 -11.85 -2.68 10.36
CA LEU A 66 -11.42 -1.90 11.52
C LEU A 66 -12.47 -0.88 11.94
N SER A 67 -13.09 -0.18 11.00
CA SER A 67 -14.20 0.74 11.29
C SER A 67 -15.39 0.03 11.92
N MET A 68 -15.76 -1.15 11.42
CA MET A 68 -16.83 -1.99 12.01
C MET A 68 -16.48 -2.51 13.41
N MET A 69 -15.20 -2.70 13.72
CA MET A 69 -14.71 -3.02 15.07
C MET A 69 -14.75 -1.81 16.03
N GLY A 70 -15.12 -0.63 15.53
CA GLY A 70 -15.25 0.59 16.32
C GLY A 70 -14.00 1.46 16.33
N HIS A 71 -12.98 1.15 15.52
CA HIS A 71 -11.83 2.03 15.37
C HIS A 71 -12.22 3.31 14.62
N ASN A 72 -11.82 4.46 15.14
CA ASN A 72 -12.00 5.75 14.46
C ASN A 72 -10.92 5.96 13.38
N GLN A 73 -11.13 6.92 12.46
CA GLN A 73 -10.20 7.20 11.37
C GLN A 73 -8.73 7.30 11.81
N SER A 74 -8.43 8.00 12.90
CA SER A 74 -7.04 8.21 13.35
C SER A 74 -6.40 6.92 13.83
N GLU A 75 -7.17 6.05 14.51
CA GLU A 75 -6.71 4.73 14.93
C GLU A 75 -6.44 3.82 13.73
N ILE A 76 -7.33 3.82 12.73
CA ILE A 76 -7.16 3.06 11.49
C ILE A 76 -5.91 3.53 10.74
N GLU A 77 -5.74 4.84 10.56
CA GLU A 77 -4.56 5.43 9.93
C GLU A 77 -3.27 5.09 10.70
N GLY A 78 -3.34 5.02 12.04
CA GLY A 78 -2.23 4.59 12.90
C GLY A 78 -1.87 3.10 12.73
N ILE A 79 -2.88 2.22 12.71
CA ILE A 79 -2.69 0.77 12.47
C ILE A 79 -2.09 0.54 11.07
N LEU A 80 -2.51 1.35 10.09
CA LEU A 80 -2.08 1.25 8.70
C LEU A 80 -0.92 2.20 8.36
N ALA A 81 -0.14 2.69 9.33
CA ALA A 81 0.90 3.68 9.11
C ALA A 81 1.99 3.28 8.09
N GLY A 82 2.13 1.99 7.77
CA GLY A 82 3.06 1.48 6.76
C GLY A 82 2.61 1.64 5.31
N ILE A 83 1.38 2.09 5.03
CA ILE A 83 0.89 2.26 3.66
C ILE A 83 1.43 3.55 3.02
N ASN A 84 1.66 3.52 1.71
CA ASN A 84 2.01 4.74 0.97
C ASN A 84 0.85 5.74 1.01
N HIS A 85 1.16 7.02 1.19
CA HIS A 85 0.20 8.13 1.11
C HIS A 85 -0.68 8.08 -0.16
N GLN A 86 -0.12 7.74 -1.33
CA GLN A 86 -0.91 7.63 -2.56
C GLN A 86 -1.93 6.47 -2.52
N GLN A 87 -1.57 5.35 -1.89
CA GLN A 87 -2.50 4.23 -1.67
C GLN A 87 -3.61 4.64 -0.71
N LEU A 88 -3.26 5.31 0.41
CA LEU A 88 -4.23 5.85 1.36
C LEU A 88 -5.19 6.82 0.68
N GLN A 89 -4.71 7.76 -0.13
CA GLN A 89 -5.60 8.70 -0.83
C GLN A 89 -6.53 8.01 -1.83
N ARG A 90 -6.06 6.98 -2.55
CA ARG A 90 -6.92 6.18 -3.44
C ARG A 90 -8.00 5.44 -2.66
N LEU A 91 -7.62 4.84 -1.53
CA LEU A 91 -8.55 4.17 -0.61
C LEU A 91 -9.61 5.15 -0.09
N LYS A 92 -9.20 6.29 0.48
CA LYS A 92 -10.13 7.31 0.98
C LYS A 92 -11.02 7.84 -0.14
N ASN A 93 -10.52 8.02 -1.36
CA ASN A 93 -11.36 8.40 -2.50
C ASN A 93 -12.43 7.36 -2.84
N ARG A 94 -12.13 6.07 -2.70
CA ARG A 94 -13.13 5.01 -2.88
C ARG A 94 -14.18 5.09 -1.78
N LEU A 95 -13.76 5.11 -0.52
CA LEU A 95 -14.66 5.21 0.64
C LEU A 95 -15.56 6.45 0.58
N ARG A 96 -15.02 7.61 0.19
CA ARG A 96 -15.80 8.85 -0.02
C ARG A 96 -16.91 8.66 -1.04
N ARG A 97 -16.63 8.01 -2.18
CA ARG A 97 -17.65 7.71 -3.19
C ARG A 97 -18.71 6.77 -2.65
N ASP A 98 -18.29 5.75 -1.89
CA ASP A 98 -19.22 4.78 -1.32
C ASP A 98 -20.18 5.45 -0.33
N VAL A 99 -19.68 6.31 0.58
CA VAL A 99 -20.53 7.13 1.45
C VAL A 99 -21.52 7.99 0.64
N LEU A 100 -21.03 8.73 -0.36
CA LEU A 100 -21.90 9.58 -1.19
C LEU A 100 -22.94 8.80 -1.99
N ASN A 101 -22.62 7.58 -2.40
CA ASN A 101 -23.54 6.68 -3.09
C ASN A 101 -24.58 6.15 -2.11
N THR A 102 -24.18 5.71 -0.92
CA THR A 102 -25.10 5.28 0.13
C THR A 102 -26.07 6.39 0.49
N LEU A 103 -25.59 7.61 0.75
CA LEU A 103 -26.47 8.76 1.04
C LEU A 103 -27.46 9.06 -0.10
N THR A 104 -27.02 8.94 -1.36
CA THR A 104 -27.92 9.06 -2.52
C THR A 104 -28.95 7.94 -2.58
N ASN A 105 -28.55 6.69 -2.34
CA ASN A 105 -29.44 5.52 -2.35
C ASN A 105 -30.44 5.54 -1.20
N LEU A 106 -30.05 6.15 -0.06
CA LEU A 106 -30.92 6.45 1.07
C LEU A 106 -31.83 7.66 0.84
N ASN A 107 -31.85 8.19 -0.39
CA ASN A 107 -32.69 9.31 -0.82
C ASN A 107 -32.56 10.57 0.04
N LEU A 108 -31.33 10.84 0.51
CA LEU A 108 -31.04 11.95 1.42
C LEU A 108 -31.53 13.31 0.89
N SER A 109 -31.41 13.56 -0.42
CA SER A 109 -31.90 14.79 -1.04
C SER A 109 -33.39 15.01 -0.79
N ASN A 110 -34.20 13.95 -0.96
CA ASN A 110 -35.63 14.04 -0.72
C ASN A 110 -35.97 14.18 0.77
N GLU A 111 -35.20 13.53 1.67
CA GLU A 111 -35.37 13.73 3.11
C GLU A 111 -35.10 15.18 3.52
N ILE A 112 -34.08 15.82 2.92
CA ILE A 112 -33.78 17.24 3.14
C ILE A 112 -34.89 18.13 2.57
N ASP A 113 -35.36 17.88 1.35
CA ASP A 113 -36.40 18.69 0.72
C ASP A 113 -37.75 18.62 1.47
N LEU A 114 -38.04 17.47 2.08
CA LEU A 114 -39.26 17.25 2.87
C LEU A 114 -39.14 17.67 4.34
N SER A 115 -37.92 18.00 4.81
CA SER A 115 -37.65 18.45 6.16
C SER A 115 -38.41 19.76 6.45
N LYS A 116 -39.13 19.81 7.57
CA LYS A 116 -39.92 20.99 7.95
C LYS A 116 -39.45 21.64 9.25
N THR A 117 -38.61 20.95 10.00
CA THR A 117 -38.16 21.39 11.31
C THR A 117 -36.64 21.28 11.44
N GLU A 118 -36.08 22.04 12.38
CA GLU A 118 -34.66 21.87 12.72
C GLU A 118 -34.37 20.48 13.28
N GLN A 119 -35.34 19.85 13.95
CA GLN A 119 -35.18 18.49 14.47
C GLN A 119 -35.00 17.47 13.34
N ASP A 120 -35.71 17.62 12.23
CA ASP A 120 -35.54 16.79 11.03
C ASP A 120 -34.12 16.95 10.48
N LEU A 121 -33.63 18.19 10.37
CA LEU A 121 -32.26 18.47 9.92
C LEU A 121 -31.20 17.91 10.88
N VAL A 122 -31.43 17.93 12.20
CA VAL A 122 -30.56 17.27 13.19
C VAL A 122 -30.50 15.78 12.94
N MET A 123 -31.65 15.12 12.78
CA MET A 123 -31.72 13.69 12.51
C MET A 123 -31.02 13.32 11.19
N ILE A 124 -31.19 14.15 10.15
CA ILE A 124 -30.49 13.98 8.86
C ILE A 124 -28.97 14.11 9.06
N ARG A 125 -28.49 15.12 9.80
CA ARG A 125 -27.06 15.26 10.11
C ARG A 125 -26.52 14.04 10.88
N ASP A 126 -27.28 13.49 11.82
CA ASP A 126 -26.88 12.31 12.59
C ASP A 126 -26.81 11.05 11.74
N LYS A 127 -27.75 10.88 10.80
CA LYS A 127 -27.69 9.82 9.79
C LYS A 127 -26.43 9.95 8.94
N ILE A 128 -26.11 11.15 8.46
CA ILE A 128 -24.89 11.39 7.69
C ILE A 128 -23.64 11.09 8.53
N ARG A 129 -23.56 11.55 9.77
CA ARG A 129 -22.44 11.27 10.69
C ARG A 129 -22.27 9.76 10.92
N THR A 130 -23.38 9.04 11.03
CA THR A 130 -23.39 7.58 11.20
C THR A 130 -22.77 6.89 9.98
N GLU A 131 -23.16 7.27 8.77
CA GLU A 131 -22.57 6.72 7.54
C GLU A 131 -21.07 7.05 7.42
N ILE A 132 -20.67 8.27 7.77
CA ILE A 132 -19.25 8.66 7.81
C ILE A 132 -18.47 7.80 8.81
N ARG A 133 -19.05 7.55 9.99
CA ARG A 133 -18.43 6.72 11.04
C ARG A 133 -18.28 5.26 10.60
N PHE A 134 -19.28 4.69 9.95
CA PHE A 134 -19.20 3.33 9.40
C PHE A 134 -18.17 3.19 8.27
N ALA A 135 -17.84 4.28 7.58
CA ALA A 135 -16.76 4.31 6.63
C ALA A 135 -15.39 4.62 7.27
N GLY A 136 -15.33 4.95 8.57
CA GLY A 136 -14.12 5.35 9.28
C GLY A 136 -13.52 6.66 8.73
N LEU A 137 -14.35 7.63 8.35
CA LEU A 137 -13.94 8.90 7.72
C LEU A 137 -14.33 10.14 8.54
N GLU A 138 -14.41 10.01 9.86
CA GLU A 138 -14.94 11.04 10.77
C GLU A 138 -14.22 12.38 10.65
N ASN A 139 -12.90 12.34 10.39
CA ASN A 139 -12.04 13.51 10.29
C ASN A 139 -11.80 13.96 8.84
N ASP A 140 -12.53 13.39 7.87
CA ASP A 140 -12.31 13.68 6.45
C ASP A 140 -13.03 14.97 5.99
N LEU A 141 -12.31 16.09 6.07
CA LEU A 141 -12.84 17.41 5.66
C LEU A 141 -13.21 17.50 4.17
N LEU A 142 -12.61 16.66 3.32
CA LEU A 142 -12.97 16.63 1.90
C LEU A 142 -14.36 16.00 1.74
N LEU A 143 -14.64 14.89 2.41
CA LEU A 143 -15.96 14.25 2.42
C LEU A 143 -17.04 15.21 2.92
N GLN A 144 -16.79 15.92 4.02
CA GLN A 144 -17.75 16.90 4.55
C GLN A 144 -18.08 18.00 3.53
N ARG A 145 -17.07 18.51 2.80
CA ARG A 145 -17.29 19.48 1.71
C ARG A 145 -18.04 18.88 0.53
N MET A 146 -17.74 17.63 0.16
CA MET A 146 -18.46 16.93 -0.90
C MET A 146 -19.93 16.73 -0.56
N ILE A 147 -20.25 16.36 0.69
CA ILE A 147 -21.62 16.22 1.19
C ILE A 147 -22.34 17.56 1.13
N ARG A 148 -21.73 18.62 1.65
CA ARG A 148 -22.30 19.99 1.58
C ARG A 148 -22.57 20.42 0.14
N HIS A 149 -21.64 20.14 -0.77
CA HIS A 149 -21.81 20.48 -2.17
C HIS A 149 -22.93 19.68 -2.85
N LYS A 150 -23.01 18.36 -2.58
CA LYS A 150 -23.96 17.47 -3.24
C LYS A 150 -25.39 17.57 -2.71
N PHE A 151 -25.53 17.77 -1.40
CA PHE A 151 -26.82 17.71 -0.70
C PHE A 151 -27.25 19.04 -0.08
N GLY A 152 -26.43 20.08 -0.15
CA GLY A 152 -26.75 21.40 0.41
C GLY A 152 -26.70 21.48 1.93
N ILE A 153 -26.35 20.40 2.63
CA ILE A 153 -26.33 20.34 4.09
C ILE A 153 -24.90 20.36 4.66
N GLY A 154 -24.65 21.28 5.58
CA GLY A 154 -23.41 21.34 6.36
C GLY A 154 -23.45 20.42 7.56
N LEU A 155 -22.29 19.84 7.90
CA LEU A 155 -22.09 19.00 9.10
C LEU A 155 -21.46 19.77 10.27
N GLU A 156 -21.26 21.08 10.09
CA GLU A 156 -20.69 21.99 11.09
C GLU A 156 -21.54 21.96 12.38
N ASN A 157 -20.86 21.97 13.53
CA ASN A 157 -21.35 21.57 14.85
C ASN A 157 -22.62 22.31 15.31
N ILE A 158 -23.44 21.55 16.05
CA ILE A 158 -24.21 22.05 17.20
C ILE A 158 -23.31 21.87 18.42
#